data_AF-A0A1I5URQ3-F1
#
_entry.id   AF-A0A1I5URQ3-F1
#
_cell.length_a   1.000
_cell.length_b   1.000
_cell.length_c   1.000
_cell.angle_alpha   90.00
_cell.angle_beta   90.00
_cell.angle_gamma   90.00
#
_symmetry.space_group_name_H-M   'P 1'
#
loop_
_entity.id
_entity.type
_entity.pdbx_description
1 polymer ?
#
loop_
_entity_poly.entity_id
_entity_poly.type
_entity_poly.pdbx_seq_one_letter_code
_entity_poly.pdbx_strand_id
1 'polypeptide(L)'
;MPFTLDQLHELPIVISAPRFATYLQAMGNDRERALEMYEWNLDLSAALIVPLQVCEVAMRNGIAEAIEAVHGANWPWNNGFIRSLPRPKRQTDYNPASDLMRCAAPNNRQDYCRTEVRLLGEDFYRWPG
;
A
#
# COMPACT_ATOMS: atom_id res chain seq x y z
N MET A 1 -13.01 -12.81 13.26
CA MET A 1 -12.83 -14.21 13.75
C MET A 1 -12.62 -14.10 15.25
N PRO A 2 -13.57 -14.53 16.10
CA PRO A 2 -13.50 -14.18 17.51
C PRO A 2 -12.28 -14.84 18.18
N PHE A 3 -11.51 -14.05 18.93
CA PHE A 3 -10.41 -14.58 19.74
C PHE A 3 -10.96 -15.42 20.91
N THR A 4 -10.22 -16.45 21.29
CA THR A 4 -10.48 -17.19 22.54
C THR A 4 -10.05 -16.38 23.76
N LEU A 5 -10.58 -16.70 24.94
CA LEU A 5 -10.26 -15.98 26.18
C LEU A 5 -8.77 -16.01 26.50
N ASP A 6 -8.10 -17.15 26.29
CA ASP A 6 -6.65 -17.29 26.50
C ASP A 6 -5.88 -16.38 25.52
N GLN A 7 -6.32 -16.29 24.26
CA GLN A 7 -5.70 -15.39 23.28
C GLN A 7 -5.91 -13.91 23.66
N LEU A 8 -7.08 -13.54 24.18
CA LEU A 8 -7.36 -12.17 24.67
C LEU A 8 -6.46 -11.78 25.85
N HIS A 9 -6.10 -12.73 26.72
CA HIS A 9 -5.19 -12.47 27.83
C HIS A 9 -3.75 -12.14 27.34
N GLU A 10 -3.29 -12.88 26.34
CA GLU A 10 -1.94 -12.75 25.77
C GLU A 10 -1.81 -11.60 24.75
N LEU A 11 -2.92 -11.20 24.13
CA LEU A 11 -2.92 -10.18 23.08
C LEU A 11 -2.20 -8.88 23.46
N PRO A 12 -2.41 -8.28 24.65
CA PRO A 12 -1.68 -7.08 25.09
C PRO A 12 -0.18 -7.25 25.27
N ILE A 13 0.31 -8.47 25.39
CA ILE A 13 1.75 -8.79 25.48
C ILE A 13 2.33 -8.90 24.06
N VAL A 14 1.58 -9.50 23.14
CA VAL A 14 1.98 -9.68 21.74
C VAL A 14 1.97 -8.36 20.99
N ILE A 15 0.99 -7.50 21.24
CA ILE A 15 0.95 -6.15 20.67
C ILE A 15 1.74 -5.19 21.57
N SER A 16 2.44 -4.23 20.97
CA SER A 16 3.26 -3.31 21.77
C SER A 16 2.40 -2.51 22.78
N ALA A 17 2.93 -2.29 23.98
CA ALA A 17 2.24 -1.53 25.03
C ALA A 17 1.74 -0.14 24.56
N PRO A 18 2.50 0.64 23.76
CA PRO A 18 1.99 1.90 23.21
C PRO A 18 0.76 1.72 22.30
N ARG A 19 0.68 0.62 21.55
CA ARG A 19 -0.46 0.33 20.67
C ARG A 19 -1.71 0.03 21.46
N PHE A 20 -1.62 -0.78 22.52
CA PHE A 20 -2.78 -1.08 23.37
C PHE A 20 -3.22 0.12 24.22
N ALA A 21 -2.26 0.94 24.65
CA ALA A 21 -2.54 2.16 25.43
C ALA A 21 -3.51 3.12 24.73
N THR A 22 -3.46 3.23 23.40
CA THR A 22 -4.42 4.03 22.63
C THR A 22 -5.86 3.56 22.82
N TYR A 23 -6.10 2.24 22.83
CA TYR A 23 -7.43 1.66 23.02
C TYR A 23 -7.89 1.76 24.48
N LEU A 24 -6.97 1.55 25.44
CA LEU A 24 -7.27 1.76 26.87
C LEU A 24 -7.69 3.19 27.15
N GLN A 25 -6.96 4.19 26.66
CA GLN A 25 -7.31 5.60 26.85
C GLN A 25 -8.68 5.93 26.23
N ALA A 26 -8.95 5.43 25.03
CA ALA A 26 -10.24 5.63 24.36
C ALA A 26 -11.42 5.01 25.11
N MET A 27 -11.21 3.91 25.84
CA MET A 27 -12.23 3.19 26.59
C MET A 27 -12.24 3.50 28.10
N GLY A 28 -11.59 4.59 28.54
CA GLY A 28 -11.61 4.99 29.96
C GLY A 28 -10.84 4.03 30.88
N ASN A 29 -9.78 3.43 30.35
CA ASN A 29 -8.94 2.42 31.00
C ASN A 29 -9.67 1.10 31.34
N ASP A 30 -10.81 0.85 30.69
CA ASP A 30 -11.50 -0.44 30.71
C ASP A 30 -10.81 -1.42 29.74
N ARG A 31 -10.23 -2.47 30.30
CA ARG A 31 -9.44 -3.45 29.54
C ARG A 31 -10.28 -4.29 28.59
N GLU A 32 -11.46 -4.73 29.02
CA GLU A 32 -12.31 -5.63 28.22
C GLU A 32 -12.84 -4.88 27.00
N ARG A 33 -13.37 -3.67 27.22
CA ARG A 33 -13.86 -2.81 26.12
C ARG A 33 -12.74 -2.37 25.18
N ALA A 34 -11.52 -2.16 25.68
CA ALA A 34 -10.36 -1.87 24.85
C ALA A 34 -9.97 -3.04 23.94
N LEU A 35 -10.08 -4.29 24.44
CA LEU A 35 -9.84 -5.49 23.65
C LEU A 35 -10.92 -5.69 22.58
N GLU A 36 -12.19 -5.51 22.91
CA GLU A 36 -13.30 -5.55 21.93
C GLU A 36 -13.09 -4.53 20.80
N MET A 37 -12.69 -3.30 21.14
CA MET A 37 -12.38 -2.26 20.16
C MET A 37 -11.19 -2.63 19.27
N TYR A 38 -10.16 -3.24 19.87
CA TYR A 38 -9.00 -3.69 19.12
C TYR A 38 -9.35 -4.82 18.15
N GLU A 39 -10.16 -5.78 18.58
CA GLU A 39 -10.68 -6.88 17.75
C GLU A 39 -11.51 -6.34 16.58
N TRP A 40 -12.41 -5.39 16.84
CA TRP A 40 -13.19 -4.75 15.79
C TRP A 40 -12.30 -4.05 14.74
N ASN A 41 -11.24 -3.36 15.20
CA ASN A 41 -10.27 -2.75 14.29
C ASN A 41 -9.51 -3.82 13.46
N LEU A 42 -9.19 -4.97 14.05
CA LEU A 42 -8.56 -6.07 13.33
C LEU A 42 -9.49 -6.67 12.27
N ASP A 43 -10.75 -6.93 12.60
CA ASP A 43 -11.74 -7.46 11.66
C ASP A 43 -11.96 -6.49 10.48
N LEU A 44 -12.06 -5.18 10.76
CA LEU A 44 -12.12 -4.16 9.71
C LEU A 44 -10.86 -4.15 8.82
N SER A 45 -9.68 -4.22 9.44
CA SER A 45 -8.40 -4.25 8.70
C SER A 45 -8.29 -5.50 7.82
N ALA A 46 -8.74 -6.65 8.33
CA ALA A 46 -8.77 -7.90 7.59
C ALA A 46 -9.76 -7.84 6.41
N ALA A 47 -10.94 -7.26 6.62
CA ALA A 47 -11.93 -7.07 5.54
C ALA A 47 -11.40 -6.15 4.43
N LEU A 48 -10.56 -5.17 4.78
CA LEU A 48 -10.01 -4.20 3.83
C LEU A 48 -8.73 -4.64 3.12
N ILE A 49 -8.04 -5.69 3.57
CA ILE A 49 -6.74 -6.06 2.99
C ILE A 49 -6.84 -6.41 1.50
N VAL A 50 -7.86 -7.19 1.12
CA VAL A 50 -8.10 -7.61 -0.27
C VAL A 50 -8.48 -6.43 -1.16
N PRO A 51 -9.51 -5.61 -0.84
CA PRO A 51 -9.86 -4.48 -1.70
C PRO A 51 -8.73 -3.43 -1.77
N LEU A 52 -7.93 -3.25 -0.70
CA LEU A 52 -6.77 -2.35 -0.75
C LEU A 52 -5.68 -2.85 -1.71
N GLN A 53 -5.42 -4.15 -1.77
CA GLN A 53 -4.48 -4.73 -2.74
C GLN A 53 -4.95 -4.49 -4.18
N VAL A 54 -6.25 -4.70 -4.46
CA VAL A 54 -6.81 -4.45 -5.80
C VAL A 54 -6.75 -2.95 -6.15
N CYS A 55 -7.12 -2.08 -5.21
CA CYS A 55 -7.02 -0.63 -5.39
C CYS A 55 -5.59 -0.18 -5.68
N GLU A 56 -4.61 -0.72 -4.97
CA GLU A 56 -3.19 -0.40 -5.16
C GLU A 56 -2.74 -0.71 -6.59
N VAL A 57 -2.98 -1.94 -7.07
CA VAL A 57 -2.62 -2.34 -8.44
C VAL A 57 -3.37 -1.52 -9.49
N ALA A 58 -4.68 -1.33 -9.31
CA ALA A 58 -5.51 -0.57 -10.25
C ALA A 58 -5.05 0.89 -10.38
N MET A 59 -4.80 1.56 -9.24
CA MET A 59 -4.31 2.94 -9.24
C MET A 59 -2.90 3.03 -9.84
N ARG A 60 -2.00 2.11 -9.47
CA ARG A 60 -0.63 2.08 -10.01
C ARG A 60 -0.63 1.92 -11.53
N ASN A 61 -1.44 1.00 -12.05
CA ASN A 61 -1.56 0.76 -13.48
C ASN A 61 -2.16 1.97 -14.20
N GLY A 62 -3.25 2.54 -13.67
CA GLY A 62 -3.86 3.74 -14.26
C GLY A 62 -2.91 4.95 -14.29
N ILE A 63 -2.09 5.14 -13.24
CA ILE A 63 -1.05 6.17 -13.23
C ILE A 63 0.01 5.89 -14.29
N ALA A 64 0.47 4.64 -14.42
CA ALA A 64 1.46 4.26 -15.42
C ALA A 64 0.94 4.50 -16.85
N GLU A 65 -0.31 4.12 -17.13
CA GLU A 65 -0.98 4.36 -18.41
C GLU A 65 -1.10 5.86 -18.72
N ALA A 66 -1.49 6.67 -17.73
CA ALA A 66 -1.60 8.12 -17.90
C ALA A 66 -0.24 8.78 -18.20
N ILE A 67 0.84 8.32 -17.55
CA ILE A 67 2.20 8.80 -17.82
C ILE A 67 2.68 8.34 -19.20
N GLU A 68 2.43 7.08 -19.56
CA GLU A 68 2.77 6.51 -20.86
C GLU A 68 2.06 7.27 -22.01
N ALA A 69 0.81 7.65 -21.84
CA ALA A 69 0.07 8.44 -22.83
C ALA A 69 0.73 9.80 -23.14
N VAL A 70 1.44 10.40 -22.19
CA VAL A 70 2.10 11.70 -22.34
C VAL A 70 3.57 11.57 -22.75
N HIS A 71 4.29 10.57 -22.22
CA HIS A 71 5.74 10.45 -22.34
C HIS A 71 6.22 9.22 -23.15
N GLY A 72 5.30 8.39 -23.62
CA GLY A 72 5.53 7.17 -24.40
C GLY A 72 5.88 5.94 -23.56
N ALA A 73 5.92 4.76 -24.20
CA ALA A 73 6.14 3.47 -23.53
C ALA A 73 7.45 3.37 -22.72
N ASN A 74 8.47 4.14 -23.09
CA ASN A 74 9.74 4.21 -22.37
C ASN A 74 9.81 5.42 -21.42
N TRP A 75 8.66 5.87 -20.90
CA TRP A 75 8.54 7.03 -20.01
C TRP A 75 9.53 7.05 -18.83
N PRO A 76 9.95 5.94 -18.20
CA PRO A 76 10.88 6.01 -17.06
C PRO A 76 12.26 6.58 -17.44
N TRP A 77 12.64 6.46 -18.71
CA TRP A 77 13.88 7.00 -19.27
C TRP A 77 13.65 8.26 -20.12
N ASN A 78 12.40 8.75 -20.19
CA ASN A 78 12.07 9.93 -20.95
C ASN A 78 12.57 11.18 -20.21
N ASN A 79 13.50 11.92 -20.84
CA ASN A 79 14.05 13.16 -20.26
C ASN A 79 12.99 14.22 -19.97
N GLY A 80 11.90 14.27 -20.76
CA GLY A 80 10.76 15.15 -20.52
C GLY A 80 10.03 14.82 -19.22
N PHE A 81 9.81 13.53 -18.94
CA PHE A 81 9.22 13.08 -17.68
C PHE A 81 10.15 13.36 -16.48
N ILE A 82 11.44 13.03 -16.59
CA ILE A 82 12.42 13.30 -15.51
C ILE A 82 12.45 14.80 -15.17
N ARG A 83 12.33 15.67 -16.17
CA ARG A 83 12.31 17.13 -15.98
C ARG A 83 10.99 17.66 -15.42
N SER A 84 9.87 16.95 -15.60
CA SER A 84 8.57 17.36 -15.03
C SER A 84 8.45 17.00 -13.55
N LEU A 85 9.33 16.15 -13.01
CA LEU A 85 9.29 15.77 -11.61
C LEU A 85 9.56 16.95 -10.67
N PRO A 86 8.87 17.03 -9.52
CA PRO A 86 9.12 18.06 -8.51
C PRO A 86 10.58 18.07 -8.04
N ARG A 87 11.16 19.27 -7.95
CA ARG A 87 12.50 19.45 -7.37
C ARG A 87 12.39 19.67 -5.86
N PRO A 88 13.15 18.93 -5.04
CA PRO A 88 13.16 19.15 -3.60
C PRO A 88 13.69 20.54 -3.27
N LYS A 89 13.14 21.18 -2.23
CA LYS A 89 13.60 22.50 -1.77
C LYS A 89 14.72 22.38 -0.75
N ARG A 90 14.72 21.29 0.03
CA ARG A 90 15.76 20.96 1.02
C ARG A 90 16.43 19.65 0.64
N GLN A 91 17.69 19.49 1.06
CA GLN A 91 18.47 18.28 0.80
C GLN A 91 17.88 17.02 1.47
N THR A 92 17.11 17.18 2.54
CA THR A 92 16.45 16.09 3.28
C THR A 92 15.12 15.66 2.67
N ASP A 93 14.57 16.46 1.74
CA ASP A 93 13.28 16.15 1.14
C ASP A 93 13.43 15.00 0.14
N TYR A 94 12.36 14.23 -0.03
CA TYR A 94 12.32 13.18 -1.03
C TYR A 94 12.56 13.73 -2.43
N ASN A 95 13.51 13.11 -3.16
CA ASN A 95 13.85 13.49 -4.53
C ASN A 95 13.35 12.43 -5.53
N PRO A 96 12.20 12.65 -6.18
CA PRO A 96 11.60 11.66 -7.07
C PRO A 96 12.45 11.39 -8.31
N ALA A 97 13.22 12.36 -8.81
CA ALA A 97 14.07 12.16 -9.99
C ALA A 97 15.26 11.24 -9.68
N SER A 98 15.90 11.44 -8.52
CA SER A 98 16.98 10.56 -8.07
C SER A 98 16.50 9.14 -7.82
N ASP A 99 15.33 8.99 -7.20
CA ASP A 99 14.74 7.67 -6.94
C ASP A 99 14.36 6.95 -8.24
N LEU A 100 13.70 7.64 -9.16
CA LEU A 100 13.40 7.11 -10.49
C LEU A 100 14.67 6.66 -11.22
N MET A 101 15.73 7.48 -11.23
CA MET A 101 17.00 7.11 -11.86
C MET A 101 17.64 5.88 -11.21
N ARG A 102 17.49 5.71 -9.89
CA ARG A 102 17.95 4.53 -9.17
C ARG A 102 17.17 3.27 -9.56
N CYS A 103 15.85 3.37 -9.66
CA CYS A 103 14.98 2.25 -10.06
C CYS A 103 15.10 1.89 -11.54
N ALA A 104 15.27 2.90 -12.41
CA ALA A 104 15.40 2.73 -13.85
C ALA A 104 16.81 2.29 -14.30
N ALA A 105 17.76 2.14 -13.37
CA ALA A 105 19.12 1.70 -13.67
C ALA A 105 19.13 0.28 -14.27
N PRO A 106 19.98 0.00 -15.28
CA PRO A 106 20.02 -1.30 -15.96
C PRO A 106 20.26 -2.53 -15.06
N ASN A 107 20.84 -2.34 -13.87
CA ASN A 107 21.08 -3.40 -12.90
C ASN A 107 19.85 -3.76 -12.06
N ASN A 108 18.78 -2.94 -12.06
CA ASN A 108 17.53 -3.19 -11.34
C ASN A 108 16.45 -3.82 -12.24
N ARG A 109 16.84 -4.35 -13.40
CA ARG A 109 15.95 -4.79 -14.49
C ARG A 109 15.07 -6.01 -14.16
N GLN A 110 15.25 -6.68 -13.02
CA GLN A 110 14.69 -8.02 -12.85
C GLN A 110 13.17 -8.11 -12.60
N ASP A 111 12.49 -7.19 -11.90
CA ASP A 111 11.22 -7.64 -11.30
C ASP A 111 9.92 -6.92 -11.68
N TYR A 112 9.91 -5.76 -12.35
CA TYR A 112 8.68 -4.92 -12.36
C TYR A 112 8.00 -4.59 -13.69
N CYS A 113 8.64 -4.79 -14.85
CA CYS A 113 8.20 -4.15 -16.11
C CYS A 113 7.50 -5.03 -17.15
N ARG A 114 6.96 -6.24 -16.86
CA ARG A 114 6.25 -6.96 -17.94
C ARG A 114 5.06 -7.89 -17.62
N THR A 115 4.75 -8.24 -16.37
CA THR A 115 3.82 -9.39 -16.19
C THR A 115 2.39 -9.05 -15.74
N GLU A 116 2.12 -7.95 -15.04
CA GLU A 116 0.77 -7.78 -14.42
C GLU A 116 -0.22 -6.89 -15.19
N VAL A 117 0.23 -5.96 -16.05
CA VAL A 117 -0.70 -5.06 -16.76
C VAL A 117 -1.47 -5.76 -17.89
N ARG A 118 -1.01 -6.92 -18.37
CA ARG A 118 -1.71 -7.64 -19.46
C ARG A 118 -2.76 -8.66 -18.99
N LEU A 119 -2.78 -9.00 -17.69
CA LEU A 119 -3.69 -10.05 -17.18
C LEU A 119 -5.02 -9.51 -16.66
N LEU A 120 -5.19 -8.20 -16.49
CA LEU A 120 -6.43 -7.61 -15.96
C LEU A 120 -7.24 -6.80 -16.99
N GLY A 121 -6.72 -6.58 -18.20
CA GLY A 121 -7.37 -5.76 -19.22
C GLY A 121 -8.35 -6.48 -20.15
N GLU A 122 -8.15 -7.77 -20.41
CA GLU A 122 -8.94 -8.49 -21.45
C GLU A 122 -9.97 -9.48 -20.87
N ASP A 123 -9.73 -10.06 -19.68
CA ASP A 123 -10.60 -11.14 -19.14
C ASP A 123 -11.48 -10.72 -17.95
N PHE A 124 -11.30 -9.52 -17.37
CA PHE A 124 -12.09 -9.10 -16.19
C PHE A 124 -13.55 -8.73 -16.52
N TYR A 125 -13.90 -8.54 -17.80
CA TYR A 125 -15.28 -8.25 -18.22
C TYR A 125 -16.13 -9.50 -18.53
N ARG A 126 -15.63 -10.72 -18.29
CA ARG A 126 -16.36 -11.97 -18.56
C ARG A 126 -16.68 -12.73 -17.29
N TRP A 127 -17.61 -12.19 -16.48
CA TRP A 127 -18.24 -12.95 -15.40
C TRP A 127 -19.18 -14.00 -16.01
N PRO A 128 -19.00 -15.32 -15.77
CA PRO A 128 -19.92 -16.32 -16.26
C PRO A 128 -21.24 -16.21 -15.48
N GLY A 129 -22.33 -15.98 -16.21
CA GLY A 129 -23.68 -16.35 -15.78
C GLY A 129 -23.96 -17.81 -16.08
#